data_AF-A0A352HRG2-F1
#
_entry.id   AF-A0A352HRG2-F1
#
_cell.length_a   1.000
_cell.length_b   1.000
_cell.length_c   1.000
_cell.angle_alpha   90.00
_cell.angle_beta   90.00
_cell.angle_gamma   90.00
#
_symmetry.space_group_name_H-M   'P 1'
#
loop_
_entity.id
_entity.type
_entity.pdbx_description
1 polymer ?
#
loop_
_entity_poly.entity_id
_entity_poly.type
_entity_poly.pdbx_seq_one_letter_code
_entity_poly.pdbx_strand_id
1 'polypeptide(L)' 'MKKLTLLLLLAAALAGIPAAQAGTEQAVRTYDTSALSSVGVTAEGVQYTRLSWEGLEMTAAPGEPELPVEYVRFL' A
#
# COMPACT_ATOMS: atom_id res chain seq x y z
N MET A 1 -2.40 -42.97 36.11
CA MET A 1 -3.44 -42.17 35.41
C MET A 1 -3.10 -40.67 35.32
N LYS A 2 -2.54 -40.03 36.36
CA LYS A 2 -2.21 -38.58 36.38
C LYS A 2 -1.28 -38.07 35.26
N LYS A 3 -0.34 -38.89 34.79
CA LYS A 3 0.64 -38.50 33.73
C LYS A 3 -0.01 -38.33 32.35
N LEU A 4 -1.06 -39.11 32.05
CA LEU A 4 -1.78 -39.06 30.78
C LEU A 4 -2.63 -37.79 30.66
N THR A 5 -3.24 -37.37 31.78
CA THR A 5 -4.02 -36.13 31.87
C THR A 5 -3.16 -34.90 31.63
N LEU A 6 -1.92 -34.89 32.14
CA LEU A 6 -0.98 -33.78 31.96
C LEU A 6 -0.53 -33.65 30.49
N LEU A 7 -0.30 -34.78 29.81
CA LEU A 7 0.04 -34.81 28.38
C LEU A 7 -1.11 -34.34 27.49
N LEU A 8 -2.35 -34.70 27.82
CA LEU A 8 -3.56 -34.24 27.11
C LEU A 8 -3.79 -32.73 27.28
N LEU A 9 -3.57 -32.19 28.48
CA LEU A 9 -3.67 -30.76 28.75
C LEU A 9 -2.59 -29.96 28.01
N LEU A 10 -1.36 -30.49 27.94
CA LEU A 10 -0.27 -29.86 27.20
C LEU A 10 -0.53 -29.88 25.69
N ALA A 11 -1.05 -30.99 25.16
CA ALA A 11 -1.43 -31.10 23.75
C ALA A 11 -2.59 -30.14 23.38
N ALA A 12 -3.57 -29.97 24.27
CA ALA A 12 -4.65 -28.99 24.08
C ALA A 12 -4.14 -27.53 24.14
N ALA A 13 -3.15 -27.25 24.99
CA ALA A 13 -2.51 -25.93 25.06
C ALA A 13 -1.68 -25.61 23.81
N LEU A 14 -1.03 -26.61 23.20
CA LEU A 14 -0.27 -26.47 21.95
C LEU A 14 -1.18 -26.35 20.71
N ALA A 15 -2.33 -27.02 20.71
CA ALA A 15 -3.33 -26.92 19.63
C ALA A 15 -4.13 -25.61 19.66
N GLY A 16 -4.11 -24.88 20.77
CA GLY A 16 -4.75 -23.57 20.94
C GLY A 16 -3.87 -22.39 20.57
N ILE A 17 -2.64 -22.61 20.07
CA ILE A 17 -1.80 -21.54 19.54
C ILE A 17 -2.47 -21.06 18.25
N PRO A 18 -3.03 -19.83 18.22
CA PRO A 18 -3.71 -19.35 17.05
C PRO A 18 -2.72 -19.34 15.88
N ALA A 19 -3.15 -19.93 14.76
CA ALA A 19 -2.46 -19.76 13.49
C ALA A 19 -2.20 -18.27 13.28
N ALA A 20 -0.97 -17.91 12.96
CA ALA A 20 -0.55 -16.53 12.72
C ALA A 20 -1.61 -15.83 11.83
N GLN A 21 -2.35 -14.90 12.44
CA GLN A 21 -3.34 -14.12 11.73
C GLN A 21 -2.55 -13.23 10.77
N ALA A 22 -2.67 -13.47 9.47
CA ALA A 22 -2.13 -12.57 8.46
C ALA A 22 -2.79 -11.20 8.68
N GLY A 23 -2.05 -10.27 9.27
CA GLY A 23 -2.52 -8.92 9.48
C GLY A 23 -2.86 -8.30 8.12
N THR A 24 -4.06 -7.78 7.97
CA THR A 24 -4.39 -6.94 6.81
C THR A 24 -3.83 -5.55 7.08
N GLU A 25 -2.85 -5.13 6.30
CA GLU A 25 -2.35 -3.77 6.32
C GLU A 25 -3.15 -2.92 5.34
N GLN A 26 -3.60 -1.76 5.80
CA GLN A 26 -4.39 -0.83 5.01
C GLN A 26 -3.79 0.55 5.07
N ALA A 27 -3.61 1.19 3.90
CA ALA A 27 -3.33 2.60 3.78
C ALA A 27 -4.52 3.28 3.10
N VAL A 28 -5.00 4.36 3.71
CA VAL A 28 -6.03 5.22 3.13
C VAL A 28 -5.44 6.63 3.03
N ARG A 29 -5.45 7.20 1.84
CA ARG A 29 -5.11 8.61 1.62
C ARG A 29 -6.26 9.34 0.96
N THR A 30 -6.51 10.54 1.45
CA THR A 30 -7.47 11.48 0.86
C THR A 30 -6.70 12.63 0.24
N TYR A 31 -7.02 12.94 -1.00
CA TYR A 31 -6.44 14.07 -1.72
C TYR A 31 -7.44 15.21 -1.77
N ASP A 32 -7.00 16.40 -1.39
CA ASP A 32 -7.76 17.62 -1.61
C ASP A 32 -7.66 18.00 -3.10
N THR A 33 -8.80 17.97 -3.79
CA THR A 33 -8.86 18.33 -5.22
C THR A 33 -8.70 19.83 -5.44
N SER A 34 -8.93 20.66 -4.42
CA SER A 34 -8.66 22.10 -4.52
C SER A 34 -7.16 22.42 -4.57
N ALA A 35 -6.31 21.49 -4.10
CA ALA A 35 -4.86 21.57 -4.18
C ALA A 35 -4.29 21.01 -5.50
N LEU A 36 -5.15 20.52 -6.41
CA LEU A 36 -4.72 20.05 -7.73
C LEU A 36 -4.20 21.23 -8.56
N SER A 37 -2.98 21.10 -9.04
CA SER A 37 -2.35 22.02 -9.99
C SER A 37 -2.32 21.40 -11.38
N SER A 38 -2.55 22.24 -12.40
CA SER A 38 -2.51 21.84 -13.80
C SER A 38 -1.62 22.78 -14.61
N VAL A 39 -0.69 22.24 -15.38
CA VAL A 39 0.21 23.03 -16.24
C VAL A 39 0.28 22.39 -17.63
N GLY A 40 0.21 23.21 -18.67
CA GLY A 40 0.44 22.74 -20.05
C GLY A 40 1.90 22.40 -20.27
N VAL A 41 2.18 21.21 -20.82
CA VAL A 41 3.54 20.73 -21.11
C VAL A 41 3.61 20.18 -22.53
N THR A 42 4.79 20.25 -23.15
CA THR A 42 5.05 19.65 -24.46
C THR A 42 6.11 18.58 -24.29
N ALA A 43 5.82 17.34 -24.69
CA ALA A 43 6.76 16.23 -24.70
C ALA A 43 6.67 15.52 -26.06
N GLU A 44 7.82 15.23 -26.66
CA GLU A 44 7.91 14.54 -27.95
C GLU A 44 7.05 15.18 -29.08
N GLY A 45 6.90 16.50 -29.04
CA GLY A 45 6.11 17.25 -30.02
C GLY A 45 4.59 17.21 -29.82
N VAL A 46 4.12 16.57 -28.75
CA VAL A 46 2.71 16.51 -28.36
C VAL A 46 2.46 17.36 -27.11
N GLN A 47 1.35 18.09 -27.08
CA GLN A 47 0.94 18.87 -25.91
C GLN A 47 0.07 18.04 -24.98
N TYR A 48 0.36 18.12 -23.69
CA TYR A 48 -0.36 17.45 -22.62
C TYR A 48 -0.69 18.46 -21.51
N THR A 49 -1.69 18.14 -20.70
CA THR A 49 -1.91 18.83 -19.41
C THR A 49 -1.31 17.95 -18.32
N ARG A 50 -0.26 18.43 -17.66
CA ARG A 50 0.32 17.77 -16.49
C ARG A 50 -0.53 18.11 -15.28
N LEU A 51 -0.90 17.09 -14.51
CA LEU A 51 -1.64 17.19 -13.26
C LEU A 51 -0.72 16.87 -12.08
N SER A 52 -0.76 17.66 -11.02
CA SER A 52 0.09 17.48 -9.85
C SER A 52 -0.57 17.89 -8.54
N TRP A 53 -0.24 17.16 -7.48
CA TRP A 53 -0.53 17.52 -6.09
C TRP A 53 0.80 17.62 -5.34
N GLU A 54 0.83 18.43 -4.29
CA GLU A 54 2.01 18.56 -3.43
C GLU A 54 2.37 17.20 -2.78
N GLY A 55 3.64 16.82 -2.87
CA GLY A 55 4.17 15.61 -2.23
C GLY A 55 4.02 14.31 -3.03
N LEU A 56 3.35 14.32 -4.19
CA LEU A 56 3.40 13.19 -5.13
C LEU A 56 4.59 13.31 -6.07
N GLU A 57 5.21 12.17 -6.37
CA GLU A 57 6.31 12.09 -7.32
C GLU A 57 5.75 12.09 -8.75
N MET A 58 6.45 12.74 -9.67
CA MET A 58 6.09 12.75 -11.08
C MET A 58 6.91 11.69 -11.82
N THR A 59 6.23 10.76 -12.49
CA THR A 59 6.91 9.65 -13.18
C THR A 59 6.29 9.40 -14.56
N ALA A 60 7.11 8.93 -15.50
CA ALA A 60 6.68 8.57 -16.84
C ALA A 60 7.50 7.37 -17.34
N ALA A 61 6.86 6.46 -18.08
CA ALA A 61 7.59 5.54 -18.95
C ALA A 61 8.01 6.28 -20.24
N PRO A 62 9.03 5.80 -20.97
CA PRO A 62 9.42 6.39 -22.25
C PRO A 62 8.24 6.43 -23.24
N GLY A 63 7.96 7.62 -23.79
CA GLY A 63 6.84 7.85 -24.70
C GLY A 63 5.47 8.02 -24.04
N GLU A 64 5.36 7.94 -22.70
CA GLU A 64 4.11 8.11 -21.97
C GLU A 64 4.00 9.50 -21.32
N PRO A 65 2.77 10.02 -21.10
CA PRO A 65 2.56 11.21 -20.30
C PRO A 65 3.00 10.99 -18.85
N GLU A 66 3.51 12.05 -18.23
CA GLU A 66 3.91 12.03 -16.83
C GLU A 66 2.71 12.06 -15.89
N LEU A 67 2.74 11.19 -14.87
CA LEU A 67 1.64 11.00 -13.92
C LEU A 67 2.12 11.19 -12.45
N PRO A 68 1.26 11.76 -11.58
CA PRO A 68 1.47 11.76 -10.13
C PRO A 68 1.34 10.36 -9.56
N VAL A 69 2.39 9.89 -8.89
CA VAL A 69 2.43 8.59 -8.23
C VAL A 69 2.86 8.73 -6.77
N GLU A 70 2.30 7.87 -5.92
CA GLU A 70 2.70 7.70 -4.53
C GLU A 70 3.14 6.25 -4.33
N TYR A 71 4.27 6.06 -3.66
CA TYR A 71 4.76 4.74 -3.29
C TYR A 71 4.39 4.46 -1.83
N VAL A 72 3.54 3.46 -1.60
CA VAL A 72 3.19 3.00 -0.26
C VAL A 72 3.93 1.71 0.04
N ARG A 73 4.70 1.70 1.12
CA ARG A 73 5.39 0.51 1.62
C ARG A 73 4.85 0.13 2.99
N PHE A 74 4.42 -1.12 3.11
CA PHE A 74 4.10 -1.74 4.38
C PHE A 74 5.32 -2.53 4.92
N LEU A 75 5.42 -2.73 6.25
CA LEU A 75 6.64 -3.20 6.93
C LEU A 75 6.48 -4.60 7.54
#